data_AF-A0A938QUN7-F1
#
_entry.id   AF-A0A938QUN7-F1
#
_cell.length_a   1.000
_cell.length_b   1.000
_cell.length_c   1.000
_cell.angle_alpha   90.00
_cell.angle_beta   90.00
_cell.angle_gamma   90.00
#
_symmetry.space_group_name_H-M   'P 1'
#
loop_
_entity.id
_entity.type
_entity.pdbx_description
1 polymer ?
#
loop_
_entity_poly.entity_id
_entity_poly.type
_entity_poly.pdbx_seq_one_letter_code
_entity_poly.pdbx_strand_id
1 'polypeptide(L)'
;MTDLRLAPHATHKKPTGPLLLVVLDGVGLGAGDGFDAVARAHTPHLRRLMAEPGRFMPLKAHGTAVGLPTDDDMGNSEVGHNALGAGRVVQQGAALVDAALSSGQLFTGDGFARVQQRFAAGGTLHLIGLLSDGGVHSRLDQILALVDGAAARGAKRIRLHVLLDGRDVPDGSSTQYIAQVDAKAAALAGRGVDVAIASGGGRMFVTMDRYESDWSIVERGWRAHVLGDAPAFSS
;
A
#
# COMPACT_ATOMS: atom_id res chain seq x y z
N MET A 1 -33.83 3.99 -3.45
CA MET A 1 -32.76 4.66 -4.22
C MET A 1 -33.10 6.14 -4.27
N THR A 2 -32.26 7.00 -3.72
CA THR A 2 -32.39 8.45 -3.86
C THR A 2 -32.08 8.84 -5.30
N ASP A 3 -32.93 9.68 -5.91
CA ASP A 3 -32.72 10.22 -7.26
C ASP A 3 -31.55 11.23 -7.22
N LEU A 4 -30.34 10.78 -7.52
CA LEU A 4 -29.12 11.59 -7.50
C LEU A 4 -29.01 12.37 -8.81
N ARG A 5 -29.50 13.62 -8.81
CA ARG A 5 -29.34 14.56 -9.93
C ARG A 5 -28.60 15.81 -9.48
N LEU A 6 -27.72 16.32 -10.34
CA LEU A 6 -27.06 17.61 -10.13
C LEU A 6 -28.04 18.74 -10.43
N ALA A 7 -28.16 19.70 -9.51
CA ALA A 7 -28.90 20.92 -9.75
C ALA A 7 -28.13 21.85 -10.70
N PRO A 8 -28.80 22.65 -11.56
CA PRO A 8 -28.14 23.69 -12.33
C PRO A 8 -27.41 24.68 -11.42
N HIS A 9 -26.20 25.08 -11.82
CA HIS A 9 -25.45 26.11 -11.09
C HIS A 9 -26.16 27.47 -11.20
N ALA A 10 -26.21 28.25 -10.12
CA ALA A 10 -26.97 29.51 -10.06
C ALA A 10 -26.50 30.56 -11.09
N THR A 11 -25.20 30.59 -11.38
CA THR A 11 -24.57 31.61 -12.23
C THR A 11 -23.80 31.06 -13.44
N HIS A 12 -23.50 29.75 -13.46
CA HIS A 12 -22.67 29.16 -14.51
C HIS A 12 -23.54 28.33 -15.45
N LYS A 13 -23.52 28.68 -16.74
CA LYS A 13 -24.25 27.95 -17.76
C LYS A 13 -23.41 26.80 -18.29
N LYS A 14 -24.06 25.67 -18.58
CA LYS A 14 -23.42 24.53 -19.25
C LYS A 14 -22.82 25.01 -20.59
N PRO A 15 -21.53 24.77 -20.86
CA PRO A 15 -20.94 25.13 -22.14
C PRO A 15 -21.58 24.35 -23.29
N THR A 16 -21.56 24.92 -24.49
CA THR A 16 -22.11 24.31 -25.72
C THR A 16 -21.25 23.14 -26.24
N GLY A 17 -20.00 23.03 -25.79
CA GLY A 17 -19.06 21.96 -26.14
C GLY A 17 -18.77 21.00 -24.99
N PRO A 18 -17.96 19.95 -25.25
CA PRO A 18 -17.54 19.01 -24.22
C PRO A 18 -16.65 19.68 -23.18
N LEU A 19 -16.73 19.19 -21.94
CA LEU A 19 -15.74 19.49 -20.90
C LEU A 19 -14.65 18.41 -20.97
N LEU A 20 -13.39 18.83 -21.06
CA LEU A 20 -12.24 17.93 -21.08
C LEU A 20 -11.47 18.02 -19.77
N LEU A 21 -11.33 16.89 -19.07
CA LEU A 21 -10.41 16.73 -17.95
C LEU A 21 -9.20 15.93 -18.45
N VAL A 22 -7.99 16.48 -18.28
CA VAL A 22 -6.73 15.82 -18.64
C VAL A 22 -5.92 15.62 -17.36
N VAL A 23 -5.53 14.37 -17.10
CA VAL A 23 -4.62 14.01 -16.00
C VAL A 23 -3.25 13.71 -16.58
N LEU A 24 -2.26 14.50 -16.19
CA LEU A 24 -0.86 14.27 -16.53
C LEU A 24 -0.23 13.45 -15.41
N ASP A 25 -0.27 12.12 -15.52
CA ASP A 25 0.18 11.22 -14.46
C ASP A 25 1.67 11.41 -14.14
N GLY A 26 2.01 11.55 -12.86
CA GLY A 26 3.37 11.82 -12.39
C GLY A 26 3.95 13.21 -12.74
N VAL A 27 3.15 14.16 -13.24
CA VAL A 27 3.62 15.53 -13.58
C VAL A 27 3.25 16.51 -12.46
N GLY A 28 4.25 16.87 -11.65
CA GLY A 28 4.11 17.84 -10.55
C GLY A 28 4.88 19.15 -10.78
N LEU A 29 4.75 20.07 -9.82
CA LEU A 29 5.61 21.25 -9.71
C LEU A 29 6.78 20.91 -8.79
N GLY A 30 7.97 20.71 -9.36
CA GLY A 30 9.19 20.38 -8.62
C GLY A 30 10.01 21.61 -8.23
N ALA A 31 11.26 21.37 -7.82
CA ALA A 31 12.20 22.41 -7.39
C ALA A 31 12.72 23.28 -8.56
N GLY A 32 12.51 22.86 -9.81
CA GLY A 32 13.00 23.57 -10.98
C GLY A 32 14.53 23.51 -11.17
N ASP A 33 15.19 22.56 -10.54
CA ASP A 33 16.65 22.40 -10.60
C ASP A 33 17.11 21.51 -11.77
N GLY A 34 18.39 21.12 -11.76
CA GLY A 34 18.97 20.27 -12.81
C GLY A 34 18.38 18.86 -12.90
N PHE A 35 17.68 18.40 -11.88
CA PHE A 35 17.08 17.06 -11.80
C PHE A 35 15.56 17.08 -12.05
N ASP A 36 14.94 18.26 -12.06
CA ASP A 36 13.52 18.44 -12.41
C ASP A 36 13.28 18.30 -13.92
N ALA A 37 12.85 17.11 -14.33
CA ALA A 37 12.55 16.82 -15.74
C ALA A 37 11.40 17.67 -16.30
N VAL A 38 10.39 18.01 -15.51
CA VAL A 38 9.22 18.79 -15.95
C VAL A 38 9.63 20.23 -16.22
N ALA A 39 10.42 20.82 -15.33
CA ALA A 39 10.94 22.17 -15.50
C ALA A 39 11.91 22.30 -16.67
N ARG A 40 12.70 21.25 -16.94
CA ARG A 40 13.67 21.22 -18.05
C ARG A 40 13.04 20.91 -19.40
N ALA A 41 11.89 20.26 -19.44
CA ALA A 41 11.21 19.91 -20.69
C ALA A 41 10.72 21.15 -21.45
N HIS A 42 10.74 21.06 -22.79
CA HIS A 42 10.15 22.08 -23.66
C HIS A 42 8.62 21.93 -23.71
N THR A 43 7.92 22.64 -22.82
CA THR A 43 6.46 22.55 -22.61
C THR A 43 5.74 23.88 -22.89
N PRO A 44 5.86 24.47 -24.09
CA PRO A 44 5.39 25.83 -24.36
C PRO A 44 3.88 26.01 -24.15
N HIS A 45 3.06 25.00 -24.47
CA HIS A 45 1.61 25.07 -24.28
C HIS A 45 1.21 25.01 -22.81
N LEU A 46 1.80 24.09 -22.03
CA LEU A 46 1.53 23.99 -20.59
C LEU A 46 1.95 25.28 -19.88
N ARG A 47 3.14 25.80 -20.18
CA ARG A 47 3.63 27.08 -19.63
C ARG A 47 2.70 28.25 -19.96
N ARG A 48 2.21 28.33 -21.20
CA ARG A 48 1.25 29.37 -21.60
C ARG A 48 -0.04 29.29 -20.79
N LEU A 49 -0.59 28.08 -20.57
CA LEU A 49 -1.79 27.88 -19.77
C LEU A 49 -1.57 28.24 -18.30
N MET A 50 -0.43 27.86 -17.73
CA MET A 50 -0.06 28.16 -16.34
C MET A 50 0.14 29.67 -16.09
N ALA A 51 0.58 30.42 -17.11
CA ALA A 51 0.80 31.87 -17.03
C ALA A 51 -0.49 32.69 -17.20
N GLU A 52 -1.62 32.08 -17.58
CA GLU A 52 -2.86 32.82 -17.80
C GLU A 52 -3.49 33.26 -16.46
N PRO A 53 -3.68 34.58 -16.23
CA PRO A 53 -4.14 35.10 -14.95
C PRO A 53 -5.46 34.47 -14.50
N GLY A 54 -5.48 33.96 -13.26
CA GLY A 54 -6.67 33.38 -12.64
C GLY A 54 -7.10 32.01 -13.19
N ARG A 55 -6.28 31.36 -14.03
CA ARG A 55 -6.57 30.03 -14.60
C ARG A 55 -5.68 28.90 -14.12
N PHE A 56 -4.72 29.21 -13.26
CA PHE A 56 -3.79 28.24 -12.70
C PHE A 56 -3.77 28.31 -11.17
N MET A 57 -3.80 27.15 -10.55
CA MET A 57 -3.72 27.00 -9.09
C MET A 57 -3.04 25.67 -8.75
N PRO A 58 -1.95 25.69 -7.97
CA PRO A 58 -1.37 24.48 -7.39
C PRO A 58 -2.31 23.85 -6.37
N LEU A 59 -2.39 22.52 -6.35
CA LEU A 59 -3.15 21.75 -5.38
C LEU A 59 -2.23 20.80 -4.63
N LYS A 60 -2.56 20.50 -3.37
CA LYS A 60 -1.93 19.39 -2.65
C LYS A 60 -2.40 18.07 -3.27
N ALA A 61 -1.47 17.18 -3.58
CA ALA A 61 -1.72 15.87 -4.20
C ALA A 61 -1.03 14.72 -3.45
N HIS A 62 -0.66 14.93 -2.20
CA HIS A 62 0.00 13.96 -1.33
C HIS A 62 -0.51 14.09 0.11
N GLY A 63 -0.12 13.16 0.96
CA GLY A 63 -0.45 13.14 2.37
C GLY A 63 -1.93 13.18 2.73
N THR A 64 -2.25 13.82 3.85
CA THR A 64 -3.61 13.85 4.39
C THR A 64 -4.63 14.51 3.44
N ALA A 65 -4.16 15.38 2.53
CA ALA A 65 -4.99 16.04 1.52
C ALA A 65 -5.63 15.07 0.51
N VAL A 66 -5.04 13.88 0.33
CA VAL A 66 -5.57 12.81 -0.54
C VAL A 66 -5.95 11.56 0.26
N GLY A 67 -5.95 11.66 1.60
CA GLY A 67 -6.36 10.60 2.52
C GLY A 67 -5.27 9.60 2.87
N LEU A 68 -3.99 9.95 2.63
CA LEU A 68 -2.84 9.20 3.13
C LEU A 68 -2.59 9.49 4.63
N PRO A 69 -1.84 8.63 5.35
CA PRO A 69 -1.67 8.71 6.80
C PRO A 69 -1.04 10.01 7.31
N THR A 70 0.04 10.47 6.67
CA THR A 70 0.84 11.63 7.11
C THR A 70 1.12 12.59 5.96
N ASP A 71 1.52 13.83 6.26
CA ASP A 71 1.90 14.80 5.22
C ASP A 71 3.24 14.46 4.55
N ASP A 72 4.01 13.50 5.07
CA ASP A 72 5.25 13.01 4.47
C ASP A 72 5.00 11.91 3.42
N ASP A 73 3.80 11.33 3.40
CA ASP A 73 3.45 10.25 2.47
C ASP A 73 3.27 10.80 1.05
N MET A 74 4.05 10.26 0.11
CA MET A 74 3.97 10.60 -1.30
C MET A 74 2.64 10.15 -1.92
N GLY A 75 2.05 11.02 -2.75
CA GLY A 75 0.88 10.67 -3.55
C GLY A 75 1.17 9.57 -4.57
N ASN A 76 0.12 8.89 -5.02
CA ASN A 76 0.17 7.91 -6.09
C ASN A 76 -1.08 7.97 -6.97
N SER A 77 -1.07 7.27 -8.11
CA SER A 77 -2.17 7.33 -9.09
C SER A 77 -3.51 6.89 -8.50
N GLU A 78 -3.55 5.88 -7.62
CA GLU A 78 -4.81 5.40 -7.03
C GLU A 78 -5.46 6.45 -6.14
N VAL A 79 -4.71 6.99 -5.18
CA VAL A 79 -5.25 7.98 -4.22
C VAL A 79 -5.65 9.28 -4.93
N GLY A 80 -4.87 9.69 -5.94
CA GLY A 80 -5.16 10.87 -6.75
C GLY A 80 -6.43 10.73 -7.59
N HIS A 81 -6.59 9.61 -8.31
CA HIS A 81 -7.79 9.38 -9.12
C HIS A 81 -9.04 9.18 -8.25
N ASN A 82 -8.92 8.54 -7.08
CA ASN A 82 -10.01 8.43 -6.12
C ASN A 82 -10.48 9.80 -5.62
N ALA A 83 -9.55 10.67 -5.23
CA ALA A 83 -9.89 12.03 -4.77
C ALA A 83 -10.55 12.86 -5.88
N LEU A 84 -9.99 12.84 -7.10
CA LEU A 84 -10.52 13.56 -8.26
C LEU A 84 -11.92 13.08 -8.64
N GLY A 85 -12.14 11.76 -8.69
CA GLY A 85 -13.42 11.17 -9.08
C GLY A 85 -14.50 11.28 -8.01
N ALA A 86 -14.12 11.19 -6.73
CA ALA A 86 -15.07 11.23 -5.62
C ALA A 86 -15.46 12.66 -5.20
N GLY A 87 -14.65 13.68 -5.54
CA GLY A 87 -14.88 15.06 -5.13
C GLY A 87 -14.81 15.27 -3.61
N ARG A 88 -14.15 14.35 -2.89
CA ARG A 88 -13.95 14.37 -1.44
C ARG A 88 -12.68 13.62 -1.07
N VAL A 89 -12.12 13.94 0.09
CA VAL A 89 -11.03 13.15 0.67
C VAL A 89 -11.60 11.82 1.14
N VAL A 90 -11.09 10.74 0.59
CA VAL A 90 -11.44 9.37 0.99
C VAL A 90 -10.26 8.83 1.79
N GLN A 91 -10.50 8.37 3.02
CA GLN A 91 -9.46 7.68 3.77
C GLN A 91 -9.01 6.44 3.00
N GLN A 92 -7.71 6.38 2.73
CA GLN A 92 -7.13 5.35 1.89
C GLN A 92 -6.90 4.06 2.70
N GLY A 93 -6.67 2.96 1.99
CA GLY A 93 -6.53 1.63 2.60
C GLY A 93 -5.53 1.57 3.76
N ALA A 94 -4.35 2.21 3.60
CA ALA A 94 -3.32 2.25 4.66
C ALA A 94 -3.85 2.89 5.96
N ALA A 95 -4.46 4.08 5.86
CA ALA A 95 -4.99 4.80 7.02
C ALA A 95 -6.16 4.06 7.69
N LEU A 96 -7.01 3.39 6.90
CA LEU A 96 -8.10 2.55 7.42
C LEU A 96 -7.55 1.34 8.19
N VAL A 97 -6.51 0.69 7.67
CA VAL A 97 -5.84 -0.44 8.36
C VAL A 97 -5.17 0.04 9.64
N ASP A 98 -4.51 1.21 9.63
CA ASP A 98 -3.88 1.78 10.82
C ASP A 98 -4.89 2.09 11.93
N ALA A 99 -6.01 2.71 11.55
CA ALA A 99 -7.12 2.96 12.47
C ALA A 99 -7.70 1.64 13.01
N ALA A 100 -7.87 0.62 12.17
CA ALA A 100 -8.41 -0.67 12.57
C ALA A 100 -7.47 -1.46 13.49
N LEU A 101 -6.16 -1.38 13.27
CA LEU A 101 -5.14 -2.01 14.12
C LEU A 101 -5.01 -1.28 15.46
N SER A 102 -4.89 0.05 15.45
CA SER A 102 -4.73 0.86 16.67
C SER A 102 -5.95 0.80 17.59
N SER A 103 -7.16 0.82 17.03
CA SER A 103 -8.41 0.66 17.79
C SER A 103 -8.71 -0.80 18.18
N GLY A 104 -8.01 -1.76 17.58
CA GLY A 104 -8.28 -3.19 17.72
C GLY A 104 -9.52 -3.69 16.96
N GLN A 105 -10.23 -2.83 16.23
CA GLN A 105 -11.41 -3.18 15.42
C GLN A 105 -11.12 -4.25 14.36
N LEU A 106 -9.89 -4.30 13.83
CA LEU A 106 -9.48 -5.33 12.87
C LEU A 106 -9.74 -6.74 13.43
N PHE A 107 -9.53 -6.92 14.73
CA PHE A 107 -9.63 -8.23 15.38
C PHE A 107 -11.04 -8.60 15.84
N THR A 108 -12.01 -7.69 15.71
CA THR A 108 -13.42 -7.96 16.02
C THR A 108 -14.25 -8.26 14.77
N GLY A 109 -13.70 -8.05 13.57
CA GLY A 109 -14.40 -8.28 12.31
C GLY A 109 -14.52 -9.76 11.93
N ASP A 110 -15.56 -10.09 11.17
CA ASP A 110 -15.86 -11.45 10.71
C ASP A 110 -14.70 -12.11 9.95
N GLY A 111 -13.93 -11.32 9.20
CA GLY A 111 -12.74 -11.81 8.49
C GLY A 111 -11.69 -12.38 9.44
N PHE A 112 -11.36 -11.64 10.50
CA PHE A 112 -10.42 -12.11 11.52
C PHE A 112 -11.00 -13.28 12.32
N ALA A 113 -12.28 -13.24 12.66
CA ALA A 113 -12.94 -14.33 13.40
C ALA A 113 -12.82 -15.68 12.68
N ARG A 114 -12.96 -15.71 11.34
CA ARG A 114 -12.77 -16.91 10.52
C ARG A 114 -11.34 -17.46 10.59
N VAL A 115 -10.34 -16.58 10.57
CA VAL A 115 -8.93 -16.96 10.70
C VAL A 115 -8.65 -17.46 12.11
N GLN A 116 -9.20 -16.80 13.12
CA GLN A 116 -9.04 -17.16 14.53
C GLN A 116 -9.57 -18.57 14.84
N GLN A 117 -10.71 -18.95 14.27
CA GLN A 117 -11.24 -20.30 14.40
C GLN A 117 -10.23 -21.37 13.94
N ARG A 118 -9.45 -21.10 12.88
CA ARG A 118 -8.48 -22.05 12.33
C ARG A 118 -7.27 -22.24 13.22
N PHE A 119 -6.66 -21.16 13.70
CA PHE A 119 -5.51 -21.31 14.60
C PHE A 119 -5.92 -21.73 16.02
N ALA A 120 -7.15 -21.41 16.47
CA ALA A 120 -7.68 -21.92 17.73
C ALA A 120 -7.89 -23.45 17.71
N ALA A 121 -8.13 -24.03 16.53
CA ALA A 121 -8.18 -25.48 16.32
C ALA A 121 -6.80 -26.15 16.16
N GLY A 122 -5.71 -25.45 16.49
CA GLY A 122 -4.33 -25.95 16.37
C GLY A 122 -3.67 -25.68 15.02
N GLY A 123 -4.32 -24.94 14.12
CA GLY A 123 -3.75 -24.52 12.84
C GLY A 123 -2.60 -23.51 12.97
N THR A 124 -1.81 -23.39 11.91
CA THR A 124 -0.77 -22.35 11.79
C THR A 124 -1.37 -21.11 11.13
N LEU A 125 -1.06 -19.92 11.67
CA LEU A 125 -1.37 -18.67 11.00
C LEU A 125 -0.26 -18.35 9.98
N HIS A 126 -0.61 -18.29 8.71
CA HIS A 126 0.30 -17.88 7.64
C HIS A 126 -0.01 -16.43 7.21
N LEU A 127 1.03 -15.61 7.14
CA LEU A 127 0.96 -14.23 6.67
C LEU A 127 1.87 -14.09 5.44
N ILE A 128 1.32 -13.65 4.31
CA ILE A 128 2.05 -13.48 3.05
C ILE A 128 1.95 -12.02 2.64
N GLY A 129 3.08 -11.35 2.40
CA GLY A 129 3.05 -9.94 2.03
C GLY A 129 4.43 -9.33 1.80
N LEU A 130 4.43 -8.12 1.25
CA LEU A 130 5.62 -7.30 1.03
C LEU A 130 6.21 -6.86 2.38
N LEU A 131 7.53 -6.96 2.53
CA LEU A 131 8.25 -6.68 3.76
C LEU A 131 9.15 -5.45 3.61
N SER A 132 8.58 -4.28 3.88
CA SER A 132 9.28 -2.99 3.96
C SER A 132 8.45 -1.97 4.75
N ASP A 133 8.96 -0.76 4.90
CA ASP A 133 8.24 0.42 5.41
C ASP A 133 7.77 1.37 4.29
N GLY A 134 7.73 0.90 3.03
CA GLY A 134 7.44 1.74 1.87
C GLY A 134 6.00 2.27 1.77
N GLY A 135 5.02 1.62 2.42
CA GLY A 135 3.65 2.16 2.55
C GLY A 135 2.76 2.11 1.31
N VAL A 136 3.28 1.69 0.16
CA VAL A 136 2.49 1.58 -1.09
C VAL A 136 1.61 0.33 -1.06
N HIS A 137 2.17 -0.84 -0.73
CA HIS A 137 1.43 -2.11 -0.71
C HIS A 137 1.30 -2.73 0.68
N SER A 138 2.21 -2.40 1.59
CA SER A 138 2.21 -2.87 2.98
C SER A 138 3.15 -1.99 3.81
N ARG A 139 3.10 -2.17 5.14
CA ARG A 139 4.10 -1.63 6.07
C ARG A 139 4.47 -2.68 7.11
N LEU A 140 5.75 -2.76 7.46
CA LEU A 140 6.27 -3.70 8.44
C LEU A 140 5.59 -3.52 9.81
N ASP A 141 5.36 -2.29 10.25
CA ASP A 141 4.69 -2.00 11.53
C ASP A 141 3.29 -2.64 11.60
N GLN A 142 2.50 -2.59 10.53
CA GLN A 142 1.20 -3.24 10.42
C GLN A 142 1.32 -4.77 10.52
N ILE A 143 2.31 -5.36 9.85
CA ILE A 143 2.57 -6.81 9.90
C ILE A 143 2.92 -7.23 11.33
N LEU A 144 3.81 -6.49 12.01
CA LEU A 144 4.20 -6.80 13.39
C LEU A 144 3.02 -6.61 14.36
N ALA A 145 2.17 -5.60 14.16
CA ALA A 145 0.96 -5.40 14.94
C ALA A 145 -0.07 -6.53 14.74
N LEU A 146 -0.20 -7.05 13.51
CA LEU A 146 -1.01 -8.24 13.22
C LEU A 146 -0.48 -9.48 13.94
N VAL A 147 0.84 -9.69 13.95
CA VAL A 147 1.48 -10.79 14.66
C VAL A 147 1.21 -10.69 16.17
N ASP A 148 1.41 -9.51 16.78
CA ASP A 148 1.14 -9.29 18.20
C ASP A 148 -0.34 -9.50 18.54
N GLY A 149 -1.23 -8.97 17.70
CA GLY A 149 -2.67 -9.06 17.91
C GLY A 149 -3.22 -10.49 17.75
N ALA A 150 -2.67 -11.26 16.81
CA ALA A 150 -3.01 -12.67 16.65
C ALA A 150 -2.46 -13.52 17.81
N ALA A 151 -1.21 -13.29 18.22
CA ALA A 151 -0.60 -13.95 19.37
C ALA A 151 -1.40 -13.71 20.66
N ALA A 152 -1.82 -12.46 20.91
CA ALA A 152 -2.66 -12.09 22.05
C ALA A 152 -4.03 -12.79 22.06
N ARG A 153 -4.49 -13.26 20.89
CA ARG A 153 -5.78 -13.95 20.70
C ARG A 153 -5.65 -15.45 20.53
N GLY A 154 -4.48 -16.01 20.85
CA GLY A 154 -4.27 -17.45 20.97
C GLY A 154 -3.57 -18.11 19.78
N ALA A 155 -3.09 -17.36 18.78
CA ALA A 155 -2.23 -17.93 17.76
C ALA A 155 -0.92 -18.43 18.41
N LYS A 156 -0.63 -19.72 18.30
CA LYS A 156 0.57 -20.35 18.88
C LYS A 156 1.69 -20.59 17.89
N ARG A 157 1.35 -20.74 16.60
CA ARG A 157 2.31 -20.88 15.51
C ARG A 157 1.99 -19.90 14.40
N ILE A 158 2.94 -19.05 14.04
CA ILE A 158 2.82 -18.02 13.01
C ILE A 158 3.99 -18.19 12.02
N ARG A 159 3.69 -18.15 10.73
CA ARG A 159 4.66 -18.26 9.64
C ARG A 159 4.53 -17.09 8.69
N LEU A 160 5.64 -16.40 8.47
CA LEU A 160 5.74 -15.24 7.57
C LEU A 160 6.31 -15.69 6.23
N HIS A 161 5.64 -15.31 5.14
CA HIS A 161 6.08 -15.50 3.77
C HIS A 161 6.42 -14.12 3.21
N VAL A 162 7.70 -13.76 3.28
CA VAL A 162 8.17 -12.38 3.13
C VAL A 162 8.56 -12.08 1.69
N LEU A 163 7.87 -11.12 1.07
CA LEU A 163 8.24 -10.65 -0.27
C LEU A 163 9.14 -9.43 -0.12
N LEU A 164 10.37 -9.50 -0.63
CA LEU A 164 11.37 -8.45 -0.47
C LEU A 164 11.10 -7.29 -1.44
N ASP A 165 11.35 -6.07 -0.98
CA ASP A 165 10.97 -4.86 -1.69
C ASP A 165 12.05 -4.34 -2.66
N GLY A 166 12.87 -3.37 -2.23
CA GLY A 166 13.88 -2.73 -3.06
C GLY A 166 13.32 -1.85 -4.20
N ARG A 167 12.00 -1.63 -4.24
CA ARG A 167 11.33 -0.81 -5.24
C ARG A 167 10.65 0.41 -4.63
N ASP A 168 9.88 0.23 -3.56
CA ASP A 168 9.26 1.36 -2.85
C ASP A 168 10.21 1.94 -1.78
N VAL A 169 11.29 1.22 -1.50
CA VAL A 169 12.37 1.57 -0.57
C VAL A 169 13.73 1.28 -1.22
N PRO A 170 14.86 1.82 -0.71
CA PRO A 170 16.18 1.58 -1.28
C PRO A 170 16.52 0.09 -1.41
N ASP A 171 17.21 -0.29 -2.49
CA ASP A 171 17.76 -1.64 -2.63
C ASP A 171 18.76 -1.97 -1.50
N GLY A 172 18.87 -3.25 -1.14
CA GLY A 172 19.69 -3.73 -0.02
C GLY A 172 19.11 -3.48 1.38
N SER A 173 17.98 -2.79 1.49
CA SER A 173 17.29 -2.51 2.76
C SER A 173 16.67 -3.75 3.43
N SER A 174 16.53 -4.88 2.72
CA SER A 174 15.82 -6.08 3.20
C SER A 174 16.36 -6.65 4.51
N THR A 175 17.67 -6.57 4.73
CA THR A 175 18.35 -7.12 5.91
C THR A 175 17.84 -6.48 7.21
N GLN A 176 17.54 -5.17 7.18
CA GLN A 176 17.04 -4.47 8.36
C GLN A 176 15.62 -4.89 8.74
N TYR A 177 14.77 -5.18 7.74
CA TYR A 177 13.40 -5.60 7.98
C TYR A 177 13.34 -7.05 8.48
N ILE A 178 14.20 -7.92 7.93
CA ILE A 178 14.37 -9.30 8.44
C ILE A 178 14.80 -9.27 9.91
N ALA A 179 15.79 -8.46 10.27
CA ALA A 179 16.25 -8.34 11.66
C ALA A 179 15.14 -7.90 12.63
N GLN A 180 14.23 -7.01 12.20
CA GLN A 180 13.07 -6.60 13.00
C GLN A 180 12.05 -7.73 13.17
N VAL A 181 11.82 -8.55 12.14
CA VAL A 181 10.98 -9.75 12.23
C VAL A 181 11.59 -10.76 13.21
N ASP A 182 12.89 -11.01 13.13
CA ASP A 182 13.59 -11.94 14.03
C ASP A 182 13.54 -11.46 15.48
N ALA A 183 13.73 -10.15 15.71
CA ALA A 183 13.57 -9.56 17.04
C ALA A 183 12.14 -9.74 17.59
N LYS A 184 11.12 -9.55 16.75
CA LYS A 184 9.71 -9.79 17.13
C LYS A 184 9.48 -11.26 17.46
N ALA A 185 10.01 -12.17 16.65
CA ALA A 185 9.88 -13.61 16.86
C ALA A 185 10.52 -14.04 18.19
N ALA A 186 11.74 -13.57 18.47
CA ALA A 186 12.42 -13.85 19.73
C ALA A 186 11.64 -13.34 20.96
N ALA A 187 11.09 -12.13 20.88
CA ALA A 187 10.27 -11.57 21.96
C ALA A 187 8.99 -12.39 22.23
N LEU A 188 8.38 -12.95 21.20
CA LEU A 188 7.17 -13.77 21.31
C LEU A 188 7.46 -15.23 21.69
N ALA A 189 8.64 -15.75 21.36
CA ALA A 189 9.09 -17.06 21.80
C ALA A 189 9.11 -17.16 23.34
N GLY A 190 9.56 -16.11 24.03
CA GLY A 190 9.51 -16.01 25.50
C GLY A 190 8.10 -16.08 26.09
N ARG A 191 7.06 -15.88 25.26
CA ARG A 191 5.64 -15.97 25.62
C ARG A 191 4.98 -17.26 25.11
N GLY A 192 5.78 -18.21 24.62
CA GLY A 192 5.31 -19.51 24.11
C GLY A 192 4.60 -19.40 22.76
N VAL A 193 4.97 -18.44 21.92
CA VAL A 193 4.45 -18.29 20.56
C VAL A 193 5.60 -18.52 19.57
N ASP A 194 5.44 -19.53 18.72
CA ASP A 194 6.40 -19.93 17.69
C ASP A 194 6.17 -19.09 16.42
N VAL A 195 7.02 -18.07 16.21
CA VAL A 195 7.00 -17.20 15.03
C VAL A 195 8.27 -17.44 14.22
N ALA A 196 8.15 -17.63 12.91
CA ALA A 196 9.31 -17.78 12.02
C ALA A 196 9.00 -17.30 10.60
N ILE A 197 10.03 -16.88 9.88
CA ILE A 197 9.97 -16.73 8.42
C ILE A 197 9.99 -18.13 7.81
N ALA A 198 8.99 -18.47 7.00
CA ALA A 198 8.86 -19.77 6.36
C ALA A 198 9.40 -19.81 4.93
N SER A 199 9.25 -18.70 4.19
CA SER A 199 9.71 -18.58 2.81
C SER A 199 9.71 -17.11 2.41
N GLY A 200 10.20 -16.81 1.20
CA GLY A 200 10.17 -15.46 0.67
C GLY A 200 10.65 -15.38 -0.77
N GLY A 201 10.81 -14.16 -1.26
CA GLY A 201 11.36 -13.89 -2.59
C GLY A 201 11.23 -12.42 -2.97
N GLY A 202 12.02 -11.94 -3.94
CA GLY A 202 11.91 -10.55 -4.40
C GLY A 202 10.58 -10.29 -5.11
N ARG A 203 9.91 -9.17 -4.82
CA ARG A 203 8.56 -8.85 -5.30
C ARG A 203 8.37 -8.89 -6.82
N MET A 204 9.41 -8.53 -7.58
CA MET A 204 9.37 -8.54 -9.05
C MET A 204 9.46 -9.94 -9.63
N PHE A 205 9.90 -10.90 -8.81
CA PHE A 205 10.04 -12.29 -9.21
C PHE A 205 8.98 -13.14 -8.54
N VAL A 206 8.61 -12.98 -7.27
CA VAL A 206 7.78 -13.95 -6.54
C VAL A 206 6.45 -13.33 -6.12
N THR A 207 5.34 -14.02 -6.43
CA THR A 207 3.96 -13.75 -5.98
C THR A 207 3.28 -12.49 -6.53
N MET A 208 3.95 -11.33 -6.55
CA MET A 208 3.31 -10.02 -6.84
C MET A 208 3.25 -9.67 -8.34
N ASP A 209 2.71 -10.58 -9.16
CA ASP A 209 2.34 -10.27 -10.56
C ASP A 209 1.11 -9.35 -10.62
N ARG A 210 0.93 -8.66 -11.75
CA ARG A 210 -0.27 -7.87 -12.03
C ARG A 210 -0.63 -7.93 -13.52
N TYR A 211 -1.93 -7.82 -13.80
CA TYR A 211 -2.47 -7.76 -15.15
C TYR A 211 -2.12 -8.97 -16.04
N GLU A 212 -2.02 -10.15 -15.43
CA GLU A 212 -1.72 -11.40 -16.13
C GLU A 212 -0.42 -11.33 -16.94
N SER A 213 0.57 -10.55 -16.45
CA SER A 213 1.77 -10.26 -17.21
C SER A 213 2.70 -11.47 -17.28
N ASP A 214 2.81 -12.22 -16.18
CA ASP A 214 3.57 -13.46 -16.11
C ASP A 214 3.12 -14.34 -14.92
N TRP A 215 2.30 -15.34 -15.20
CA TRP A 215 1.81 -16.29 -14.20
C TRP A 215 2.92 -17.16 -13.57
N SER A 216 4.11 -17.25 -14.17
CA SER A 216 5.23 -17.97 -13.57
C SER A 216 5.70 -17.33 -12.26
N ILE A 217 5.49 -16.02 -12.09
CA ILE A 217 5.71 -15.27 -10.84
C ILE A 217 4.84 -15.82 -9.71
N VAL A 218 3.57 -16.04 -10.01
CA VAL A 218 2.59 -16.58 -9.06
C VAL A 218 2.88 -18.05 -8.77
N GLU A 219 3.17 -18.84 -9.80
CA GLU A 219 3.49 -20.27 -9.64
C GLU A 219 4.70 -20.48 -8.72
N ARG A 220 5.80 -19.75 -8.93
CA ARG A 220 6.99 -19.86 -8.07
C ARG A 220 6.70 -19.50 -6.63
N GLY A 221 5.89 -18.47 -6.39
CA GLY A 221 5.40 -18.12 -5.05
C GLY A 221 4.57 -19.24 -4.42
N TRP A 222 3.62 -19.79 -5.17
CA TRP A 222 2.81 -20.92 -4.71
C TRP A 222 3.65 -22.14 -4.33
N ARG A 223 4.59 -22.55 -5.18
CA ARG A 223 5.50 -23.67 -4.91
C ARG A 223 6.31 -23.46 -3.64
N ALA A 224 6.87 -22.26 -3.46
CA ALA A 224 7.64 -21.93 -2.27
C ALA A 224 6.77 -21.90 -1.00
N HIS A 225 5.62 -21.21 -1.04
CA HIS A 225 4.81 -20.95 0.15
C HIS A 225 3.97 -22.15 0.59
N VAL A 226 3.48 -22.95 -0.37
CA VAL A 226 2.54 -24.05 -0.09
C VAL A 226 3.21 -25.41 -0.11
N LEU A 227 4.08 -25.65 -1.10
CA LEU A 227 4.74 -26.96 -1.25
C LEU A 227 6.08 -27.03 -0.54
N GLY A 228 6.64 -25.89 -0.12
CA GLY A 228 8.01 -25.82 0.40
C GLY A 228 9.06 -26.12 -0.68
N ASP A 229 8.69 -25.96 -1.96
CA ASP A 229 9.55 -26.26 -3.09
C ASP A 229 10.22 -25.00 -3.62
N ALA A 230 11.39 -24.71 -3.05
CA ALA A 230 12.26 -23.58 -3.38
C ALA A 230 13.69 -23.87 -2.87
N PRO A 231 14.72 -23.11 -3.30
CA PRO A 231 16.04 -23.18 -2.70
C PRO A 231 15.97 -23.03 -1.17
N ALA A 232 16.54 -24.00 -0.46
CA ALA A 232 16.58 -24.01 1.00
C ALA A 232 17.76 -23.18 1.51
N PHE A 233 17.57 -22.55 2.67
CA PHE A 233 18.61 -21.83 3.42
C PHE A 233 18.78 -22.49 4.78
N SER A 234 20.01 -22.52 5.28
CA SER A 234 20.29 -22.95 6.66
C SER A 234 19.74 -21.91 7.64
N SER A 235 18.93 -22.36 8.58
CA SER A 235 18.49 -21.59 9.75
C SER A 235 19.60 -21.46 10.78
#